data_AF-A0A3D1E358-F1
#
_entry.id   AF-A0A3D1E358-F1
#
_cell.length_a   1.000
_cell.length_b   1.000
_cell.length_c   1.000
_cell.angle_alpha   90.00
_cell.angle_beta   90.00
_cell.angle_gamma   90.00
#
_symmetry.space_group_name_H-M   'P 1'
#
loop_
_entity.id
_entity.type
_entity.pdbx_description
1 polymer ?
#
loop_
_entity_poly.entity_id
_entity_poly.type
_entity_poly.pdbx_seq_one_letter_code
_entity_poly.pdbx_strand_id
1 'polypeptide(L)' 'MTRTHDLTEGSLAQHFRRLAVPAAIGMVFTTLYNVVDVFFAGLLGTAEQAGLAISFQAFFIFITFG' A
#
# COMPACT_ATOMS: atom_id res chain seq x y z
N MET A 1 27.16 6.72 15.49
CA MET A 1 26.01 7.54 15.94
C MET A 1 24.74 6.95 15.33
N THR A 2 24.14 5.98 16.00
CA THR A 2 22.89 5.36 15.55
C THR A 2 21.75 6.29 15.92
N ARG A 3 21.26 7.10 14.97
CA ARG A 3 20.15 8.02 15.20
C ARG A 3 18.84 7.25 15.10
N THR A 4 18.63 6.29 16.00
CA THR A 4 17.30 5.70 16.22
C THR A 4 16.50 6.74 16.99
N HIS A 5 15.47 7.30 16.37
CA HIS A 5 14.57 8.22 17.07
C HIS A 5 13.82 7.42 18.14
N ASP A 6 14.12 7.70 19.40
CA ASP A 6 13.39 7.14 20.53
C ASP A 6 11.94 7.64 20.46
N LEU A 7 11.01 6.69 20.29
CA LEU A 7 9.57 6.95 20.19
C LEU A 7 8.87 6.83 21.56
N THR A 8 9.62 6.52 22.62
CA THR A 8 9.09 6.27 23.98
C THR A 8 9.05 7.52 24.85
N GLU A 9 9.79 8.56 24.48
CA GLU A 9 9.86 9.84 25.20
C GLU A 9 9.35 11.01 24.34
N GLY A 10 8.60 11.94 24.93
CA GLY A 10 8.10 13.16 24.26
C GLY A 10 6.61 13.13 23.89
N SER A 11 6.13 14.13 23.13
CA SER A 11 4.68 14.26 22.88
C SER A 11 4.15 13.20 21.90
N LEU A 12 3.09 12.49 22.29
CA LEU A 12 2.43 11.49 21.46
C LEU A 12 1.96 12.05 20.11
N ALA A 13 1.42 13.28 20.10
CA ALA A 13 0.91 13.92 18.90
C ALA A 13 2.01 14.22 17.85
N GLN A 14 3.24 14.46 18.29
CA GLN A 14 4.38 14.68 17.40
C GLN A 14 4.88 13.37 16.80
N HIS A 15 4.98 12.31 17.62
CA HIS A 15 5.32 10.97 17.16
C HIS A 15 4.30 10.45 16.16
N PHE A 16 3.01 10.58 16.49
CA PHE A 16 1.92 10.19 15.61
C PHE A 16 2.03 10.89 14.25
N ARG A 17 2.21 12.22 14.21
CA ARG A 17 2.36 12.94 12.93
C ARG A 17 3.61 12.51 12.15
N ARG A 18 4.73 12.27 12.82
CA ARG A 18 5.96 11.79 12.16
C ARG A 18 5.83 10.42 11.51
N LEU A 19 4.96 9.55 12.03
CA LEU A 19 4.69 8.21 11.49
C LEU A 19 3.52 8.24 10.49
N ALA A 20 2.41 8.85 10.89
CA ALA A 20 1.16 8.85 10.14
C ALA A 20 1.25 9.64 8.84
N VAL A 21 1.97 10.77 8.80
CA VAL A 21 2.09 11.58 7.58
C VAL A 21 2.80 10.84 6.44
N PRO A 22 4.02 10.30 6.62
CA PRO A 22 4.67 9.54 5.55
C PRO A 22 3.91 8.26 5.21
N ALA A 23 3.30 7.57 6.19
CA ALA A 23 2.46 6.41 5.93
C ALA A 23 1.21 6.74 5.10
N ALA A 24 0.52 7.85 5.41
CA ALA A 24 -0.65 8.30 4.67
C ALA A 24 -0.30 8.66 3.22
N ILE A 25 0.84 9.34 3.00
CA ILE A 25 1.34 9.62 1.66
C ILE A 25 1.59 8.30 0.91
N GLY A 26 2.28 7.34 1.54
CA GLY A 26 2.51 6.01 0.96
C GLY A 26 1.22 5.27 0.61
N MET A 27 0.20 5.33 1.47
CA MET A 27 -1.11 4.72 1.20
C MET A 27 -1.84 5.39 0.03
N VAL A 28 -1.76 6.72 -0.11
CA VAL A 28 -2.34 7.42 -1.26
C VAL A 28 -1.67 6.97 -2.56
N PHE A 29 -0.33 6.93 -2.59
CA PHE A 29 0.40 6.44 -3.76
C PHE A 29 0.07 4.97 -4.09
N THR A 30 0.00 4.11 -3.08
CA THR A 30 -0.40 2.70 -3.24
C THR A 30 -1.80 2.59 -3.85
N THR A 31 -2.74 3.40 -3.37
CA THR A 31 -4.13 3.39 -3.87
C THR A 31 -4.19 3.87 -5.31
N LEU A 32 -3.51 4.99 -5.62
CA LEU A 32 -3.46 5.53 -6.97
C LEU A 32 -2.79 4.58 -7.96
N TYR A 33 -1.73 3.89 -7.55
CA TYR A 33 -1.09 2.86 -8.36
C TYR A 33 -2.08 1.76 -8.75
N ASN A 34 -2.83 1.22 -7.78
CA ASN A 34 -3.84 0.18 -8.06
C ASN A 34 -4.96 0.71 -8.99
N VAL A 35 -5.39 1.97 -8.82
CA VAL A 35 -6.40 2.58 -9.70
C VAL A 35 -5.87 2.72 -11.13
N VAL A 36 -4.65 3.22 -11.29
CA VAL A 36 -4.01 3.39 -12.60
C VAL A 36 -3.82 2.04 -13.28
N ASP A 37 -3.32 1.03 -12.55
CA ASP A 37 -3.12 -0.32 -13.07
C ASP A 37 -4.41 -0.94 -13.62
N VAL A 38 -5.49 -0.93 -12.83
CA VAL A 38 -6.80 -1.47 -13.24
C VAL A 38 -7.41 -0.66 -14.39
N PHE A 39 -7.24 0.67 -14.40
CA PHE A 39 -7.72 1.51 -15.48
C PHE A 39 -7.05 1.14 -16.82
N PHE A 40 -5.72 1.01 -16.83
CA PHE A 40 -5.00 0.64 -18.04
C PHE A 40 -5.24 -0.81 -18.46
N ALA A 41 -5.38 -1.75 -17.52
CA ALA A 41 -5.76 -3.13 -17.85
C ALA A 41 -7.16 -3.21 -18.48
N GLY A 42 -8.11 -2.39 -18.01
CA GLY A 42 -9.43 -2.29 -18.63
C GLY A 42 -9.41 -1.72 -20.05
N LEU A 43 -8.39 -0.91 -20.40
CA LEU A 43 -8.19 -0.45 -21.78
C LEU A 43 -7.69 -1.55 -22.71
N LEU A 44 -6.99 -2.57 -22.19
CA LEU A 44 -6.54 -3.72 -22.96
C LEU A 44 -7.71 -4.69 -23.25
N GLY A 45 -8.61 -4.83 -22.28
CA GLY A 45 -9.85 -5.58 -22.45
C GLY A 45 -10.44 -6.03 -21.12
N THR A 46 -11.67 -6.57 -21.19
CA THR A 46 -12.41 -7.01 -20.01
C THR A 46 -11.86 -8.31 -19.43
N ALA A 47 -11.23 -9.14 -20.26
CA ALA A 47 -10.62 -10.40 -19.83
C ALA A 47 -9.34 -10.15 -19.01
N GLU A 48 -8.56 -9.15 -19.41
CA GLU A 48 -7.34 -8.69 -18.74
C GLU A 48 -7.69 -8.11 -17.36
N GLN A 49 -8.71 -7.25 -17.29
CA GLN A 49 -9.21 -6.71 -16.03
C GLN A 49 -9.77 -7.81 -15.10
N ALA A 50 -10.49 -8.80 -15.64
CA ALA A 50 -10.96 -9.95 -14.86
C ALA A 50 -9.80 -10.83 -14.37
N GLY A 51 -8.77 -11.01 -15.20
CA GLY A 51 -7.55 -11.73 -14.85
C GLY A 51 -6.82 -11.10 -13.66
N LEU A 52 -6.72 -9.78 -13.62
CA LEU A 52 -6.17 -9.06 -12.46
C LEU A 52 -6.97 -9.32 -11.17
N ALA A 53 -8.30 -9.25 -11.24
CA ALA A 53 -9.16 -9.47 -10.07
C ALA A 53 -9.02 -10.88 -9.48
N ILE A 54 -8.93 -11.91 -10.34
CA ILE A 54 -8.72 -13.30 -9.91
C ILE A 54 -7.31 -13.49 -9.34
N SER A 55 -6.30 -12.93 -10.01
CA SER A 55 -4.90 -13.03 -9.58
C SER A 55 -4.69 -12.40 -8.19
N PHE A 56 -5.41 -11.33 -7.88
CA PHE A 56 -5.35 -10.67 -6.58
C PHE A 56 -5.77 -11.61 -5.42
N GLN A 57 -6.78 -12.44 -5.62
CA GLN A 57 -7.20 -13.43 -4.62
C GLN A 57 -6.15 -14.54 -4.46
N ALA A 58 -5.59 -15.02 -5.58
CA ALA A 58 -4.52 -16.02 -5.55
C ALA A 58 -3.27 -15.51 -4.82
N PHE A 59 -2.93 -14.23 -4.97
CA PHE A 59 -1.83 -13.59 -4.26
C PHE A 59 -2.01 -13.59 -2.73
N PHE A 60 -3.22 -13.28 -2.24
CA PHE A 60 -3.50 -13.36 -0.80
C PHE A 60 -3.38 -14.78 -0.24
N ILE A 61 -3.84 -15.78 -1.01
CA ILE A 61 -3.67 -17.18 -0.65
C ILE A 61 -2.17 -17.51 -0.57
N PHE A 62 -1.39 -17.08 -1.56
CA PHE A 62 0.06 -17.29 -1.58
C PHE A 62 0.76 -16.66 -0.37
N ILE A 63 0.48 -15.40 -0.02
CA ILE A 63 1.05 -14.75 1.18
C ILE A 63 0.65 -15.47 2.47
N THR A 64 -0.55 -16.04 2.52
CA THR A 64 -1.06 -16.67 3.74
C THR A 64 -0.38 -18.02 4.02
N PHE A 65 -0.01 -18.75 2.98
CA PHE A 65 0.59 -20.09 3.10
C PHE A 65 2.09 -20.15 2.82
N GLY A 66 2.64 -19.13 2.15
CA GLY A 66 4.08 -18.99 1.87
C GLY A 66 4.82 -18.28 2.99
#